data_AF-A0A2D7SQN3-F1
#
_entry.id   AF-A0A2D7SQN3-F1
#
_cell.length_a   1.000
_cell.length_b   1.000
_cell.length_c   1.000
_cell.angle_alpha   90.00
_cell.angle_beta   90.00
_cell.angle_gamma   90.00
#
_symmetry.space_group_name_H-M   'P 1'
#
loop_
_entity.id
_entity.type
_entity.pdbx_description
1 polymer ?
#
loop_
_entity_poly.entity_id
_entity_poly.type
_entity_poly.pdbx_seq_one_letter_code
_entity_poly.pdbx_strand_id
1 'polypeptide(L)'
;MKKLLLLLFIPTVIFAQTSHEVEVGGFYYSPQELNINIGDTVNWTNVGGNHNVNFDVNSLTGISFGNPVYLVDQSLPVSGVGFMGSIVFSEAGTFNYDCSVGYHAANGQTGTVVVLETSNTVVDIVVGSETHTTLEAAVTAAGLVETLSGEGPFTIFAPTDDAFAALPEGTLETLLSDPTGDLTNILLNHVYSGQAMSTDLSDGMMVSTLYGDSLMVTIDSTGVYFNNAMVTVADLSADNGVVHVIDAILLPSPPPPSNTVYDVVSNSDIHSTLSQAISLAGFVDFLSSDQYTFTLFAPTDAAFSVFGESDLAAILTDLEYLQSVLKYHLVDGVLYSSDLSDQMVISSYQGDLEVTFVDDMVYINEALVTVVDIVADNGIVHVIDAVLVPEEAPLTVADIISYSENHSTLKTALNASGLNETLMSEGPFTVFAPTDDAFAQLPDGTLDLLLSDPTGQLTNILLNHVHSGNVLSTDLSDQMVIPTLNNYQLTVNIDEVMMTVMVDNALVTEADLLASNGVVHVVNSILLPPDLDIKESNFINKDIYLYSVNILGEKIDRNLSNQIVFDVYSSGRVIKRFKN
;
A
#
# COMPACT_ATOMS: atom_id res chain seq x y z
N MET A 1 -18.37 -45.86 2.20
CA MET A 1 -19.58 -45.57 3.00
C MET A 1 -19.46 -46.24 4.37
N LYS A 2 -18.94 -45.54 5.37
CA LYS A 2 -19.16 -45.85 6.79
C LYS A 2 -19.41 -44.51 7.48
N LYS A 3 -20.68 -44.21 7.76
CA LYS A 3 -21.10 -43.07 8.57
C LYS A 3 -20.66 -43.36 10.00
N LEU A 4 -19.68 -42.62 10.50
CA LEU A 4 -19.33 -42.63 11.91
C LEU A 4 -20.31 -41.69 12.63
N LEU A 5 -21.12 -42.27 13.50
CA LEU A 5 -22.13 -41.57 14.29
C LEU A 5 -21.38 -40.90 15.46
N LEU A 6 -21.08 -39.61 15.31
CA LEU A 6 -20.50 -38.80 16.38
C LEU A 6 -21.64 -38.49 17.38
N LEU A 7 -21.55 -39.05 18.59
CA LEU A 7 -22.44 -38.66 19.68
C LEU A 7 -22.14 -37.21 20.04
N LEU A 8 -23.07 -36.30 19.77
CA LEU A 8 -23.08 -34.96 20.33
C LEU A 8 -23.22 -35.08 21.85
N PHE A 9 -22.13 -34.85 22.58
CA PHE A 9 -22.18 -34.49 23.99
C PHE A 9 -22.20 -32.96 24.01
N ILE A 10 -23.38 -32.37 24.16
CA ILE A 10 -23.51 -30.93 24.43
C ILE A 10 -23.28 -30.79 25.94
N PRO A 11 -22.16 -30.22 26.42
CA PRO A 11 -22.06 -29.87 27.81
C PRO A 11 -23.10 -28.77 28.04
N THR A 12 -24.11 -29.07 28.84
CA THR A 12 -25.04 -28.03 29.30
C THR A 12 -24.22 -27.19 30.28
N VAL A 13 -23.84 -25.98 29.88
CA VAL A 13 -23.27 -24.99 30.81
C VAL A 13 -24.36 -24.71 31.83
N ILE A 14 -24.21 -25.26 33.03
CA ILE A 14 -25.11 -24.97 34.14
C ILE A 14 -24.59 -23.67 34.75
N PHE A 15 -25.20 -22.54 34.40
CA PHE A 15 -24.97 -21.30 35.14
C PHE A 15 -25.24 -21.56 36.62
N ALA A 16 -24.32 -21.10 37.48
CA ALA A 16 -24.50 -21.21 38.92
C ALA A 16 -25.76 -20.42 39.31
N GLN A 17 -26.84 -21.13 39.60
CA GLN A 17 -28.08 -20.54 40.11
C GLN A 17 -27.79 -19.84 41.44
N THR A 18 -27.84 -18.51 41.46
CA THR A 18 -27.59 -17.74 42.68
C THR A 18 -28.91 -17.44 43.39
N SER A 19 -28.84 -17.24 44.71
CA SER A 19 -29.99 -16.87 45.53
C SER A 19 -29.82 -15.46 46.07
N HIS A 20 -30.84 -14.64 45.88
CA HIS A 20 -30.92 -13.25 46.32
C HIS A 20 -31.98 -13.10 47.41
N GLU A 21 -31.82 -12.15 48.31
CA GLU A 21 -32.75 -11.92 49.42
C GLU A 21 -33.44 -10.55 49.30
N VAL A 22 -34.75 -10.52 49.52
CA VAL A 22 -35.56 -9.31 49.65
C VAL A 22 -36.23 -9.31 51.03
N GLU A 23 -35.82 -8.35 51.85
CA GLU A 23 -36.42 -8.10 53.16
C GLU A 23 -37.75 -7.36 53.01
N VAL A 24 -38.78 -7.81 53.72
CA VAL A 24 -40.14 -7.25 53.68
C VAL A 24 -40.53 -6.77 55.07
N GLY A 25 -40.91 -5.50 55.21
CA GLY A 25 -41.37 -4.99 56.49
C GLY A 25 -41.99 -3.60 56.40
N GLY A 26 -42.81 -3.23 57.38
CA GLY A 26 -43.38 -1.89 57.50
C GLY A 26 -44.21 -1.47 56.27
N PHE A 27 -43.61 -0.72 55.35
CA PHE A 27 -44.19 -0.36 54.05
C PHE A 27 -43.13 -0.44 52.92
N TYR A 28 -42.15 -1.35 53.02
CA TYR A 28 -41.04 -1.44 52.06
C TYR A 28 -40.72 -2.88 51.64
N TYR A 29 -39.96 -2.95 50.54
CA TYR A 29 -39.15 -4.09 50.10
C TYR A 29 -37.69 -3.61 50.05
N SER A 30 -36.74 -4.41 50.55
CA SER A 30 -35.31 -4.07 50.55
C SER A 30 -34.46 -5.23 50.04
N PRO A 31 -33.77 -5.09 48.88
CA PRO A 31 -33.81 -3.92 48.01
C PRO A 31 -35.18 -3.74 47.33
N GLN A 32 -35.50 -2.49 46.97
CA GLN A 32 -36.74 -2.18 46.25
C GLN A 32 -36.64 -2.56 44.77
N GLU A 33 -35.45 -2.44 44.19
CA GLU A 33 -35.11 -2.87 42.83
C GLU A 33 -33.95 -3.85 42.91
N LEU A 34 -34.09 -5.01 42.27
CA LEU A 34 -33.09 -6.07 42.28
C LEU A 34 -32.79 -6.51 40.84
N ASN A 35 -31.52 -6.48 40.45
CA ASN A 35 -31.07 -7.01 39.17
C ASN A 35 -30.55 -8.44 39.38
N ILE A 36 -31.10 -9.41 38.65
CA ILE A 36 -30.73 -10.83 38.72
C ILE A 36 -30.61 -11.41 37.31
N ASN A 37 -30.05 -12.61 37.17
CA ASN A 37 -30.01 -13.32 35.90
C ASN A 37 -31.15 -14.34 35.77
N ILE A 38 -31.52 -14.72 34.55
CA ILE A 38 -32.42 -15.86 34.32
C ILE A 38 -31.91 -17.09 35.09
N GLY A 39 -32.82 -17.78 35.76
CA GLY A 39 -32.55 -18.96 36.56
C GLY A 39 -32.23 -18.65 38.02
N ASP A 40 -31.92 -17.41 38.38
CA ASP A 40 -31.70 -17.02 39.78
C ASP A 40 -32.98 -17.15 40.62
N THR A 41 -32.76 -17.42 41.91
CA THR A 41 -33.82 -17.49 42.91
C THR A 41 -33.86 -16.21 43.72
N VAL A 42 -35.03 -15.60 43.89
CA VAL A 42 -35.23 -14.53 44.87
C VAL A 42 -36.03 -15.08 46.04
N ASN A 43 -35.51 -14.87 47.24
CA ASN A 43 -36.11 -15.24 48.51
C ASN A 43 -36.69 -14.00 49.17
N TRP A 44 -37.94 -14.06 49.63
CA TRP A 44 -38.53 -12.97 50.41
C TRP A 44 -38.61 -13.35 51.87
N THR A 45 -38.18 -12.45 52.75
CA THR A 45 -38.18 -12.67 54.21
C THR A 45 -38.89 -11.51 54.92
N ASN A 46 -39.98 -11.81 55.64
CA ASN A 46 -40.73 -10.83 56.41
C ASN A 46 -40.06 -10.58 57.78
N VAL A 47 -39.71 -9.33 58.08
CA VAL A 47 -39.12 -8.92 59.37
C VAL A 47 -40.14 -8.39 60.38
N GLY A 48 -41.41 -8.30 60.01
CA GLY A 48 -42.50 -8.00 60.93
C GLY A 48 -43.76 -7.43 60.25
N GLY A 49 -44.92 -7.68 60.86
CA GLY A 49 -46.21 -7.26 60.31
C GLY A 49 -46.87 -8.34 59.43
N ASN A 50 -47.95 -7.95 58.74
CA ASN A 50 -48.66 -8.82 57.79
C ASN A 50 -48.37 -8.30 56.38
N HIS A 51 -47.62 -9.07 55.60
CA HIS A 51 -47.21 -8.71 54.25
C HIS A 51 -47.41 -9.87 53.28
N ASN A 52 -47.55 -9.52 52.01
CA ASN A 52 -47.51 -10.46 50.91
C ASN A 52 -46.75 -9.86 49.73
N VAL A 53 -46.28 -10.72 48.83
CA VAL A 53 -45.70 -10.31 47.54
C VAL A 53 -46.72 -10.64 46.45
N ASN A 54 -47.21 -9.63 45.74
CA ASN A 54 -48.26 -9.77 44.72
C ASN A 54 -47.74 -9.32 43.34
N PHE A 55 -47.64 -10.26 42.40
CA PHE A 55 -47.18 -10.04 41.01
C PHE A 55 -48.32 -9.94 39.98
N ASP A 56 -49.58 -10.10 40.40
CA ASP A 56 -50.69 -10.27 39.44
C ASP A 56 -51.24 -8.91 38.99
N VAL A 57 -51.91 -8.21 39.91
CA VAL A 57 -52.54 -6.92 39.66
C VAL A 57 -51.99 -5.86 40.59
N ASN A 58 -51.80 -4.65 40.06
CA ASN A 58 -51.46 -3.51 40.88
C ASN A 58 -52.62 -3.21 41.84
N SER A 59 -52.35 -3.26 43.14
CA SER A 59 -53.33 -3.13 44.21
C SER A 59 -53.99 -1.74 44.27
N LEU A 60 -53.42 -0.74 43.60
CA LEU A 60 -53.95 0.62 43.53
C LEU A 60 -54.86 0.84 42.32
N THR A 61 -54.52 0.24 41.18
CA THR A 61 -55.23 0.48 39.91
C THR A 61 -56.18 -0.66 39.53
N GLY A 62 -55.99 -1.85 40.09
CA GLY A 62 -56.70 -3.07 39.70
C GLY A 62 -56.32 -3.60 38.31
N ILE A 63 -55.29 -3.03 37.68
CA ILE A 63 -54.79 -3.43 36.36
C ILE A 63 -53.61 -4.38 36.56
N SER A 64 -53.47 -5.38 35.69
CA SER A 64 -52.31 -6.28 35.70
C SER A 64 -51.00 -5.51 35.56
N PHE A 65 -49.94 -5.97 36.24
CA PHE A 65 -48.59 -5.41 36.06
C PHE A 65 -48.01 -5.64 34.66
N GLY A 66 -48.58 -6.58 33.88
CA GLY A 66 -48.04 -6.91 32.56
C GLY A 66 -46.67 -7.57 32.62
N ASN A 67 -46.38 -8.28 33.73
CA ASN A 67 -45.11 -9.00 33.91
C ASN A 67 -44.91 -10.03 32.78
N PRO A 68 -43.64 -10.30 32.36
CA PRO A 68 -43.33 -11.14 31.20
C PRO A 68 -44.00 -12.52 31.22
N VAL A 69 -44.09 -13.14 32.41
CA VAL A 69 -44.78 -14.40 32.64
C VAL A 69 -45.80 -14.26 33.75
N TYR A 70 -46.93 -14.98 33.59
CA TYR A 70 -47.85 -15.19 34.70
C TYR A 70 -47.25 -16.18 35.71
N LEU A 71 -46.70 -15.66 36.81
CA LEU A 71 -46.17 -16.44 37.93
C LEU A 71 -47.35 -17.02 38.76
N VAL A 72 -47.93 -18.13 38.27
CA VAL A 72 -49.18 -18.73 38.79
C VAL A 72 -49.11 -19.02 40.30
N ASP A 73 -50.12 -18.59 41.07
CA ASP A 73 -50.41 -19.01 42.46
C ASP A 73 -49.33 -18.65 43.52
N GLN A 74 -48.36 -17.79 43.19
CA GLN A 74 -47.23 -17.41 44.05
C GLN A 74 -47.40 -16.01 44.67
N SER A 75 -48.63 -15.61 45.06
CA SER A 75 -48.68 -14.57 46.09
C SER A 75 -48.04 -15.19 47.32
N LEU A 76 -46.98 -14.61 47.87
CA LEU A 76 -46.28 -15.19 49.02
C LEU A 76 -46.85 -14.59 50.32
N PRO A 77 -47.78 -15.25 51.05
CA PRO A 77 -48.33 -14.68 52.28
C PRO A 77 -47.48 -15.07 53.50
N VAL A 78 -47.15 -14.11 54.36
CA VAL A 78 -46.76 -14.45 55.75
C VAL A 78 -47.39 -13.49 56.75
N SER A 79 -47.95 -14.07 57.80
CA SER A 79 -48.29 -13.37 59.04
C SER A 79 -47.16 -13.54 60.05
N GLY A 80 -46.56 -12.44 60.49
CA GLY A 80 -45.43 -12.45 61.44
C GLY A 80 -44.05 -12.53 60.77
N VAL A 81 -43.01 -12.66 61.60
CA VAL A 81 -41.61 -12.69 61.15
C VAL A 81 -41.27 -14.06 60.57
N GLY A 82 -40.68 -14.12 59.36
CA GLY A 82 -40.21 -15.36 58.75
C GLY A 82 -40.11 -15.34 57.23
N PHE A 83 -39.55 -16.41 56.69
CA PHE A 83 -39.41 -16.65 55.26
C PHE A 83 -40.78 -16.77 54.55
N MET A 84 -40.97 -16.00 53.47
CA MET A 84 -42.22 -15.89 52.72
C MET A 84 -42.30 -16.83 51.54
N GLY A 85 -41.16 -17.17 50.95
CA GLY A 85 -41.06 -18.05 49.80
C GLY A 85 -39.96 -17.61 48.85
N SER A 86 -39.76 -18.43 47.82
CA SER A 86 -38.76 -18.21 46.79
C SER A 86 -39.40 -18.29 45.41
N ILE A 87 -38.94 -17.46 44.48
CA ILE A 87 -39.31 -17.55 43.07
C ILE A 87 -38.03 -17.68 42.25
N VAL A 88 -38.01 -18.67 41.37
CA VAL A 88 -37.01 -18.79 40.31
C VAL A 88 -37.54 -18.04 39.10
N PHE A 89 -36.80 -17.05 38.61
CA PHE A 89 -37.20 -16.28 37.43
C PHE A 89 -36.66 -16.92 36.17
N SER A 90 -37.52 -17.43 35.31
CA SER A 90 -37.13 -18.20 34.12
C SER A 90 -37.20 -17.43 32.80
N GLU A 91 -37.64 -16.18 32.82
CA GLU A 91 -37.74 -15.32 31.63
C GLU A 91 -37.19 -13.93 31.97
N ALA A 92 -36.46 -13.32 31.04
CA ALA A 92 -35.96 -11.97 31.22
C ALA A 92 -37.09 -10.93 31.18
N GLY A 93 -36.79 -9.77 31.74
CA GLY A 93 -37.66 -8.62 31.76
C GLY A 93 -37.90 -8.08 33.16
N THR A 94 -38.81 -7.13 33.25
CA THR A 94 -39.08 -6.41 34.49
C THR A 94 -40.34 -6.98 35.16
N PHE A 95 -40.17 -7.54 36.35
CA PHE A 95 -41.24 -8.09 37.17
C PHE A 95 -41.56 -7.12 38.30
N ASN A 96 -42.70 -6.44 38.18
CA ASN A 96 -43.21 -5.53 39.19
C ASN A 96 -44.14 -6.26 40.16
N TYR A 97 -44.04 -5.91 41.44
CA TYR A 97 -44.89 -6.47 42.49
C TYR A 97 -45.21 -5.43 43.57
N ASP A 98 -46.27 -5.68 44.32
CA ASP A 98 -46.64 -4.87 45.48
C ASP A 98 -47.11 -5.70 46.66
N CYS A 99 -47.40 -5.04 47.78
CA CYS A 99 -48.12 -5.66 48.89
C CYS A 99 -49.61 -5.28 48.83
N SER A 100 -50.47 -6.29 48.64
CA SER A 100 -51.93 -6.10 48.54
C SER A 100 -52.66 -6.05 49.89
N VAL A 101 -51.91 -6.09 51.00
CA VAL A 101 -52.47 -5.95 52.35
C VAL A 101 -52.87 -4.50 52.61
N GLY A 102 -54.19 -4.26 52.73
CA GLY A 102 -54.73 -2.97 53.15
C GLY A 102 -54.28 -1.80 52.27
N TYR A 103 -53.61 -0.82 52.87
CA TYR A 103 -53.10 0.37 52.19
C TYR A 103 -51.57 0.32 51.94
N HIS A 104 -50.94 -0.85 52.01
CA HIS A 104 -49.48 -0.94 51.98
C HIS A 104 -48.87 -0.49 50.64
N ALA A 105 -49.39 -0.98 49.50
CA ALA A 105 -49.01 -0.48 48.18
C ALA A 105 -49.20 1.04 48.05
N ALA A 106 -50.25 1.61 48.68
CA ALA A 106 -50.53 3.05 48.64
C ALA A 106 -49.51 3.87 49.43
N ASN A 107 -48.81 3.23 50.37
CA ASN A 107 -47.71 3.80 51.14
C ASN A 107 -46.33 3.50 50.52
N GLY A 108 -46.28 2.97 49.29
CA GLY A 108 -45.05 2.76 48.54
C GLY A 108 -44.42 1.37 48.69
N GLN A 109 -45.13 0.39 49.27
CA GLN A 109 -44.66 -0.99 49.32
C GLN A 109 -44.83 -1.68 47.95
N THR A 110 -43.99 -1.26 47.00
CA THR A 110 -43.87 -1.78 45.64
C THR A 110 -42.41 -2.12 45.38
N GLY A 111 -42.15 -3.20 44.66
CA GLY A 111 -40.80 -3.62 44.29
C GLY A 111 -40.71 -4.07 42.84
N THR A 112 -39.48 -4.17 42.36
CA THR A 112 -39.16 -4.55 41.00
C THR A 112 -37.99 -5.54 41.01
N VAL A 113 -38.13 -6.64 40.25
CA VAL A 113 -37.02 -7.51 39.88
C VAL A 113 -36.77 -7.31 38.39
N VAL A 114 -35.56 -6.91 38.01
CA VAL A 114 -35.11 -6.87 36.62
C VAL A 114 -34.31 -8.14 36.39
N VAL A 115 -34.87 -9.02 35.57
CA VAL A 115 -34.23 -10.27 35.18
C VAL A 115 -33.50 -10.01 33.87
N LEU A 116 -32.18 -10.05 33.94
CA LEU A 116 -31.30 -9.96 32.78
C LEU A 116 -31.25 -11.34 32.12
N GLU A 117 -31.19 -11.34 30.79
CA GLU A 117 -30.81 -12.54 30.04
C GLU A 117 -29.46 -13.04 30.56
N THR A 118 -29.34 -14.34 30.82
CA THR A 118 -28.01 -14.94 30.98
C THR A 118 -27.35 -14.92 29.61
N SER A 119 -26.49 -13.94 29.34
CA SER A 119 -25.67 -13.99 28.13
C SER A 119 -24.63 -15.09 28.31
N ASN A 120 -24.61 -16.06 27.41
CA ASN A 120 -23.52 -17.02 27.27
C ASN A 120 -22.54 -16.43 26.25
N THR A 121 -21.75 -15.43 26.64
CA THR A 121 -20.77 -14.81 25.72
C THR A 121 -19.58 -15.73 25.48
N VAL A 122 -18.77 -15.44 24.46
CA VAL A 122 -17.55 -16.20 24.16
C VAL A 122 -16.59 -16.23 25.35
N VAL A 123 -16.51 -15.14 26.14
CA VAL A 123 -15.65 -15.11 27.32
C VAL A 123 -16.29 -15.84 28.51
N ASP A 124 -17.62 -15.88 28.63
CA ASP A 124 -18.30 -16.69 29.66
C ASP A 124 -18.05 -18.19 29.45
N ILE A 125 -18.03 -18.65 28.18
CA ILE A 125 -17.67 -20.03 27.84
C ILE A 125 -16.24 -20.36 28.28
N VAL A 126 -15.31 -19.42 28.13
CA VAL A 126 -13.89 -19.60 28.51
C VAL A 126 -13.72 -19.57 30.03
N VAL A 127 -14.25 -18.55 30.70
CA VAL A 127 -14.14 -18.34 32.16
C VAL A 127 -14.87 -19.45 32.94
N GLY A 128 -15.95 -20.01 32.39
CA GLY A 128 -16.68 -21.13 33.00
C GLY A 128 -16.07 -22.52 32.78
N SER A 129 -14.93 -22.63 32.08
CA SER A 129 -14.37 -23.90 31.64
C SER A 129 -13.29 -24.44 32.58
N GLU A 130 -13.45 -25.70 33.02
CA GLU A 130 -12.47 -26.40 33.87
C GLU A 130 -11.09 -26.61 33.21
N THR A 131 -10.97 -26.45 31.89
CA THR A 131 -9.74 -26.68 31.12
C THR A 131 -9.10 -25.40 30.57
N HIS A 132 -9.60 -24.22 30.97
CA HIS A 132 -9.12 -22.92 30.50
C HIS A 132 -8.81 -21.97 31.67
N THR A 133 -8.46 -22.53 32.83
CA THR A 133 -8.19 -21.73 34.05
C THR A 133 -7.01 -20.76 33.86
N THR A 134 -6.02 -21.13 33.04
CA THR A 134 -4.88 -20.29 32.66
C THR A 134 -5.30 -19.18 31.69
N LEU A 135 -6.15 -19.50 30.72
CA LEU A 135 -6.68 -18.53 29.78
C LEU A 135 -7.58 -17.50 30.48
N GLU A 136 -8.43 -17.95 31.41
CA GLU A 136 -9.23 -17.08 32.28
C GLU A 136 -8.35 -16.08 33.04
N ALA A 137 -7.29 -16.58 33.70
CA ALA A 137 -6.36 -15.74 34.43
C ALA A 137 -5.67 -14.73 33.51
N ALA A 138 -5.24 -15.16 32.31
CA ALA A 138 -4.59 -14.33 31.32
C ALA A 138 -5.50 -13.21 30.77
N VAL A 139 -6.73 -13.56 30.34
CA VAL A 139 -7.73 -12.61 29.81
C VAL A 139 -8.15 -11.60 30.89
N THR A 140 -8.26 -12.05 32.14
CA THR A 140 -8.54 -11.19 33.29
C THR A 140 -7.38 -10.23 33.55
N ALA A 141 -6.14 -10.74 33.59
CA ALA A 141 -4.94 -9.93 33.84
C ALA A 141 -4.72 -8.88 32.73
N ALA A 142 -4.99 -9.23 31.47
CA ALA A 142 -4.89 -8.34 30.32
C ALA A 142 -6.07 -7.34 30.21
N GLY A 143 -7.10 -7.47 31.06
CA GLY A 143 -8.26 -6.57 31.06
C GLY A 143 -9.19 -6.73 29.85
N LEU A 144 -9.19 -7.91 29.21
CA LEU A 144 -9.95 -8.17 27.97
C LEU A 144 -11.38 -8.68 28.22
N VAL A 145 -11.77 -8.99 29.46
CA VAL A 145 -13.09 -9.54 29.80
C VAL A 145 -14.23 -8.66 29.29
N GLU A 146 -14.24 -7.37 29.65
CA GLU A 146 -15.30 -6.45 29.21
C GLU A 146 -15.38 -6.31 27.69
N THR A 147 -14.23 -6.36 27.01
CA THR A 147 -14.16 -6.26 25.55
C THR A 147 -14.79 -7.49 24.89
N LEU A 148 -14.47 -8.68 25.37
CA LEU A 148 -14.94 -9.95 24.80
C LEU A 148 -16.37 -10.33 25.23
N SER A 149 -16.89 -9.71 26.30
CA SER A 149 -18.33 -9.75 26.64
C SER A 149 -19.17 -8.75 25.84
N GLY A 150 -18.54 -7.83 25.10
CA GLY A 150 -19.22 -6.77 24.35
C GLY A 150 -20.01 -7.26 23.13
N GLU A 151 -20.52 -6.29 22.34
CA GLU A 151 -21.22 -6.59 21.08
C GLU A 151 -20.28 -7.30 20.09
N GLY A 152 -20.63 -8.53 19.72
CA GLY A 152 -19.91 -9.34 18.73
C GLY A 152 -20.47 -9.19 17.30
N PRO A 153 -20.22 -10.18 16.41
CA PRO A 153 -19.70 -11.50 16.74
C PRO A 153 -18.18 -11.56 16.89
N PHE A 154 -17.71 -12.36 17.85
CA PHE A 154 -16.31 -12.75 18.00
C PHE A 154 -16.13 -14.25 17.73
N THR A 155 -14.95 -14.65 17.28
CA THR A 155 -14.52 -16.05 17.30
C THR A 155 -13.25 -16.14 18.14
N ILE A 156 -13.30 -16.90 19.23
CA ILE A 156 -12.15 -17.14 20.10
C ILE A 156 -11.57 -18.51 19.79
N PHE A 157 -10.29 -18.56 19.47
CA PHE A 157 -9.50 -19.79 19.44
C PHE A 157 -8.93 -19.99 20.85
N ALA A 158 -9.59 -20.78 21.68
CA ALA A 158 -9.31 -20.90 23.11
C ALA A 158 -8.26 -22.00 23.38
N PRO A 159 -7.00 -21.64 23.72
CA PRO A 159 -6.00 -22.65 24.07
C PRO A 159 -6.29 -23.27 25.43
N THR A 160 -6.16 -24.60 25.51
CA THR A 160 -6.31 -25.35 26.76
C THR A 160 -5.19 -25.04 27.77
N ASP A 161 -5.41 -25.40 29.04
CA ASP A 161 -4.38 -25.34 30.08
C ASP A 161 -3.14 -26.17 29.71
N ASP A 162 -3.32 -27.31 29.02
CA ASP A 162 -2.20 -28.12 28.50
C ASP A 162 -1.41 -27.36 27.41
N ALA A 163 -2.08 -26.55 26.58
CA ALA A 163 -1.42 -25.71 25.57
C ALA A 163 -0.55 -24.62 26.22
N PHE A 164 -1.02 -24.02 27.31
CA PHE A 164 -0.21 -23.09 28.11
C PHE A 164 0.95 -23.80 28.82
N ALA A 165 0.71 -25.00 29.37
CA ALA A 165 1.74 -25.80 30.03
C ALA A 165 2.81 -26.30 29.06
N ALA A 166 2.51 -26.36 27.76
CA ALA A 166 3.47 -26.68 26.71
C ALA A 166 4.42 -25.53 26.36
N LEU A 167 4.18 -24.30 26.85
CA LEU A 167 5.12 -23.19 26.70
C LEU A 167 6.43 -23.48 27.45
N PRO A 168 7.57 -22.94 27.00
CA PRO A 168 8.84 -23.10 27.71
C PRO A 168 8.74 -22.64 29.17
N GLU A 169 9.42 -23.35 30.08
CA GLU A 169 9.41 -23.06 31.52
C GLU A 169 9.75 -21.57 31.79
N GLY A 170 8.93 -20.89 32.60
CA GLY A 170 9.09 -19.47 32.92
C GLY A 170 8.42 -18.48 31.96
N THR A 171 7.90 -18.94 30.82
CA THR A 171 7.26 -18.07 29.81
C THR A 171 5.96 -17.48 30.33
N LEU A 172 5.08 -18.32 30.89
CA LEU A 172 3.78 -17.88 31.40
C LEU A 172 3.90 -16.88 32.55
N GLU A 173 4.82 -17.13 33.48
CA GLU A 173 5.09 -16.22 34.61
C GLU A 173 5.59 -14.86 34.12
N THR A 174 6.43 -14.84 33.08
CA THR A 174 6.92 -13.62 32.45
C THR A 174 5.77 -12.84 31.82
N LEU A 175 4.92 -13.52 31.03
CA LEU A 175 3.77 -12.91 30.37
C LEU A 175 2.75 -12.33 31.38
N LEU A 176 2.49 -13.04 32.49
CA LEU A 176 1.58 -12.56 33.54
C LEU A 176 2.16 -11.39 34.36
N SER A 177 3.49 -11.22 34.39
CA SER A 177 4.13 -10.12 35.10
C SER A 177 4.03 -8.77 34.39
N ASP A 178 3.88 -8.80 33.06
CA ASP A 178 3.52 -7.65 32.22
C ASP A 178 2.33 -8.01 31.32
N PRO A 179 1.11 -7.99 31.89
CA PRO A 179 -0.06 -8.47 31.18
C PRO A 179 -0.53 -7.52 30.08
N THR A 180 0.12 -6.35 29.91
CA THR A 180 -0.25 -5.34 28.90
C THR A 180 0.59 -5.39 27.64
N GLY A 181 1.72 -6.10 27.65
CA GLY A 181 2.62 -6.26 26.51
C GLY A 181 2.32 -7.53 25.70
N ASP A 182 3.30 -8.43 25.64
CA ASP A 182 3.23 -9.65 24.82
C ASP A 182 2.02 -10.53 25.13
N LEU A 183 1.57 -10.57 26.39
CA LEU A 183 0.38 -11.33 26.77
C LEU A 183 -0.87 -10.84 26.03
N THR A 184 -1.12 -9.53 26.02
CA THR A 184 -2.26 -8.94 25.29
C THR A 184 -2.15 -9.23 23.80
N ASN A 185 -0.96 -9.09 23.22
CA ASN A 185 -0.74 -9.35 21.79
C ASN A 185 -1.05 -10.81 21.42
N ILE A 186 -0.55 -11.76 22.24
CA ILE A 186 -0.85 -13.18 22.09
C ILE A 186 -2.36 -13.41 22.20
N LEU A 187 -3.04 -12.86 23.22
CA LEU A 187 -4.47 -13.05 23.41
C LEU A 187 -5.29 -12.45 22.25
N LEU A 188 -4.94 -11.28 21.75
CA LEU A 188 -5.60 -10.68 20.57
C LEU A 188 -5.36 -11.51 19.29
N ASN A 189 -4.23 -12.21 19.20
CA ASN A 189 -3.96 -13.13 18.09
C ASN A 189 -4.83 -14.40 18.13
N HIS A 190 -5.48 -14.69 19.28
CA HIS A 190 -6.45 -15.78 19.40
C HIS A 190 -7.89 -15.34 19.11
N VAL A 191 -8.12 -14.08 18.73
CA VAL A 191 -9.47 -13.55 18.53
C VAL A 191 -9.65 -13.05 17.11
N TYR A 192 -10.71 -13.51 16.46
CA TYR A 192 -11.19 -12.99 15.19
C TYR A 192 -12.44 -12.12 15.42
N SER A 193 -12.46 -10.93 14.80
CA SER A 193 -13.62 -10.01 14.82
C SER A 193 -14.68 -10.43 13.79
N GLY A 194 -15.29 -11.58 14.02
CA GLY A 194 -16.40 -12.08 13.22
C GLY A 194 -16.88 -13.44 13.75
N GLN A 195 -17.97 -13.95 13.17
CA GLN A 195 -18.41 -15.32 13.43
C GLN A 195 -17.82 -16.25 12.38
N ALA A 196 -17.10 -17.29 12.82
CA ALA A 196 -16.58 -18.34 11.96
C ALA A 196 -16.86 -19.70 12.59
N MET A 197 -17.91 -20.39 12.12
CA MET A 197 -18.16 -21.79 12.45
C MET A 197 -17.24 -22.70 11.63
N SER A 198 -17.05 -23.95 12.06
CA SER A 198 -16.27 -24.94 11.33
C SER A 198 -16.76 -25.16 9.89
N THR A 199 -18.06 -24.93 9.63
CA THR A 199 -18.67 -25.00 8.29
C THR A 199 -18.38 -23.80 7.40
N ASP A 200 -17.93 -22.68 7.97
CA ASP A 200 -17.57 -21.46 7.25
C ASP A 200 -16.10 -21.49 6.81
N LEU A 201 -15.32 -22.40 7.40
CA LEU A 201 -13.90 -22.57 7.14
C LEU A 201 -13.68 -23.35 5.85
N SER A 202 -12.65 -22.97 5.10
CA SER A 202 -12.16 -23.70 3.94
C SER A 202 -10.65 -23.89 4.03
N ASP A 203 -10.15 -24.99 3.47
CA ASP A 203 -8.71 -25.28 3.43
C ASP A 203 -7.95 -24.17 2.68
N GLY A 204 -6.88 -23.66 3.27
CA GLY A 204 -6.09 -22.53 2.77
C GLY A 204 -6.69 -21.15 3.03
N MET A 205 -7.81 -21.04 3.74
CA MET A 205 -8.39 -19.75 4.13
C MET A 205 -7.48 -19.00 5.10
N MET A 206 -7.38 -17.67 4.95
CA MET A 206 -6.69 -16.81 5.91
C MET A 206 -7.70 -16.09 6.81
N VAL A 207 -7.52 -16.16 8.12
CA VAL A 207 -8.36 -15.49 9.12
C VAL A 207 -7.56 -14.40 9.81
N SER A 208 -7.93 -13.13 9.60
CA SER A 208 -7.24 -11.98 10.19
C SER A 208 -7.65 -11.76 11.66
N THR A 209 -6.70 -11.79 12.58
CA THR A 209 -6.92 -11.69 14.03
C THR A 209 -7.02 -10.25 14.48
N LEU A 210 -7.47 -10.02 15.72
CA LEU A 210 -7.51 -8.68 16.33
C LEU A 210 -6.12 -8.10 16.59
N TYR A 211 -5.07 -8.93 16.62
CA TYR A 211 -3.68 -8.48 16.66
C TYR A 211 -3.23 -7.89 15.32
N GLY A 212 -3.83 -8.33 14.20
CA GLY A 212 -3.49 -7.90 12.83
C GLY A 212 -2.80 -8.96 12.00
N ASP A 213 -2.42 -10.08 12.61
CA ASP A 213 -1.89 -11.26 11.91
C ASP A 213 -2.98 -12.01 11.16
N SER A 214 -2.59 -12.91 10.26
CA SER A 214 -3.51 -13.82 9.58
C SER A 214 -3.16 -15.28 9.85
N LEU A 215 -4.13 -16.03 10.35
CA LEU A 215 -4.02 -17.47 10.62
C LEU A 215 -4.41 -18.25 9.38
N MET A 216 -3.57 -19.19 8.94
CA MET A 216 -3.92 -20.11 7.87
C MET A 216 -4.79 -21.24 8.40
N VAL A 217 -5.91 -21.48 7.76
CA VAL A 217 -6.77 -22.64 8.02
C VAL A 217 -6.24 -23.82 7.22
N THR A 218 -5.96 -24.94 7.88
CA THR A 218 -5.69 -26.22 7.22
C THR A 218 -6.76 -27.23 7.60
N ILE A 219 -7.36 -27.91 6.62
CA ILE A 219 -8.37 -28.94 6.83
C ILE A 219 -7.92 -30.23 6.18
N ASP A 220 -7.65 -31.25 6.99
CA ASP A 220 -7.15 -32.54 6.50
C ASP A 220 -7.91 -33.74 7.09
N SER A 221 -7.35 -34.94 6.93
CA SER A 221 -7.97 -36.16 7.46
C SER A 221 -7.94 -36.30 8.99
N THR A 222 -7.11 -35.50 9.66
CA THR A 222 -6.92 -35.51 11.11
C THR A 222 -7.70 -34.41 11.82
N GLY A 223 -8.00 -33.28 11.17
CA GLY A 223 -8.87 -32.25 11.74
C GLY A 223 -8.82 -30.90 11.03
N VAL A 224 -9.22 -29.86 11.77
CA VAL A 224 -9.09 -28.45 11.39
C VAL A 224 -7.96 -27.84 12.22
N TYR A 225 -7.11 -27.05 11.58
CA TYR A 225 -5.98 -26.38 12.21
C TYR A 225 -5.99 -24.89 11.88
N PHE A 226 -5.62 -24.07 12.87
CA PHE A 226 -5.23 -22.69 12.67
C PHE A 226 -3.72 -22.60 12.82
N ASN A 227 -3.02 -22.32 11.73
CA ASN A 227 -1.59 -22.59 11.57
C ASN A 227 -1.30 -24.07 11.95
N ASN A 228 -0.67 -24.30 13.10
CA ASN A 228 -0.34 -25.64 13.60
C ASN A 228 -1.19 -26.07 14.81
N ALA A 229 -2.09 -25.22 15.30
CA ALA A 229 -2.93 -25.51 16.46
C ALA A 229 -4.17 -26.30 16.02
N MET A 230 -4.32 -27.52 16.53
CA MET A 230 -5.46 -28.39 16.23
C MET A 230 -6.68 -27.94 16.99
N VAL A 231 -7.82 -27.81 16.31
CA VAL A 231 -9.11 -27.62 16.97
C VAL A 231 -9.54 -28.95 17.61
N THR A 232 -9.53 -29.00 18.94
CA THR A 232 -9.92 -30.19 19.72
C THR A 232 -11.42 -30.22 20.03
N VAL A 233 -12.06 -29.05 20.15
CA VAL A 233 -13.52 -28.90 20.29
C VAL A 233 -13.94 -27.70 19.44
N ALA A 234 -14.79 -27.93 18.44
CA ALA A 234 -15.26 -26.87 17.55
C ALA A 234 -16.69 -26.42 17.92
N ASP A 235 -17.06 -25.24 17.42
CA ASP A 235 -18.44 -24.75 17.36
C ASP A 235 -19.16 -24.60 18.71
N LEU A 236 -18.43 -24.16 19.75
CA LEU A 236 -19.07 -23.77 21.00
C LEU A 236 -19.77 -22.42 20.79
N SER A 237 -21.07 -22.48 20.56
CA SER A 237 -21.88 -21.27 20.27
C SER A 237 -22.07 -20.43 21.53
N ALA A 238 -21.80 -19.14 21.38
CA ALA A 238 -22.09 -18.08 22.32
C ALA A 238 -23.12 -17.10 21.74
N ASP A 239 -23.71 -16.26 22.58
CA ASP A 239 -24.66 -15.23 22.13
C ASP A 239 -23.99 -14.13 21.31
N ASN A 240 -22.72 -13.84 21.59
CA ASN A 240 -21.91 -12.85 20.88
C ASN A 240 -20.79 -13.49 20.04
N GLY A 241 -20.89 -14.77 19.67
CA GLY A 241 -19.83 -15.40 18.89
C GLY A 241 -19.72 -16.92 18.93
N VAL A 242 -18.50 -17.41 18.72
CA VAL A 242 -18.13 -18.83 18.72
C VAL A 242 -16.80 -19.03 19.44
N VAL A 243 -16.64 -20.16 20.13
CA VAL A 243 -15.36 -20.60 20.67
C VAL A 243 -14.93 -21.92 20.01
N HIS A 244 -13.68 -21.98 19.56
CA HIS A 244 -13.01 -23.21 19.14
C HIS A 244 -11.86 -23.48 20.11
N VAL A 245 -11.90 -24.61 20.79
CA VAL A 245 -10.82 -25.04 21.69
C VAL A 245 -9.66 -25.58 20.87
N ILE A 246 -8.44 -25.12 21.16
CA ILE A 246 -7.22 -25.50 20.46
C ILE A 246 -6.16 -26.08 21.42
N ASP A 247 -5.27 -26.92 20.89
CA ASP A 247 -4.22 -27.60 21.66
C ASP A 247 -2.86 -26.88 21.69
N ALA A 248 -2.76 -25.71 21.06
CA ALA A 248 -1.52 -24.92 21.03
C ALA A 248 -1.81 -23.42 21.13
N ILE A 249 -0.82 -22.67 21.62
CA ILE A 249 -0.87 -21.20 21.65
C ILE A 249 -0.54 -20.66 20.26
N LEU A 250 -1.44 -19.85 19.71
CA LEU A 250 -1.24 -19.05 18.50
C LEU A 250 -0.36 -17.84 18.82
N LEU A 251 0.94 -18.06 18.75
CA LEU A 251 1.90 -16.96 18.86
C LEU A 251 1.75 -16.01 17.67
N PRO A 252 1.81 -14.69 17.89
CA PRO A 252 1.98 -13.74 16.81
C PRO A 252 3.12 -14.15 15.89
N SER A 253 2.95 -13.96 14.58
CA SER A 253 4.07 -14.02 13.64
C SER A 253 5.16 -13.06 14.12
N PRO A 254 6.44 -13.41 13.99
CA PRO A 254 7.50 -12.47 14.28
C PRO A 254 7.26 -11.18 13.47
N PRO A 255 7.62 -10.01 14.02
CA PRO A 255 7.61 -8.77 13.24
C PRO A 255 8.40 -8.96 11.94
N PRO A 256 8.16 -8.11 10.92
CA PRO A 256 8.83 -8.21 9.61
C PRO A 256 10.35 -8.41 9.75
N PRO A 257 10.99 -9.03 8.74
CA PRO A 257 12.36 -9.52 8.80
C PRO A 257 13.34 -8.51 9.41
N SER A 258 14.15 -8.99 10.35
CA SER A 258 15.08 -8.15 11.12
C SER A 258 16.47 -8.07 10.48
N ASN A 259 16.75 -8.94 9.50
CA ASN A 259 17.99 -8.96 8.73
C ASN A 259 17.69 -9.19 7.23
N THR A 260 17.06 -8.21 6.59
CA THR A 260 16.79 -8.19 5.15
C THR A 260 18.06 -8.05 4.33
N VAL A 261 17.98 -8.23 3.01
CA VAL A 261 19.08 -7.97 2.07
C VAL A 261 19.59 -6.54 2.22
N TYR A 262 18.70 -5.57 2.44
CA TYR A 262 19.12 -4.20 2.75
C TYR A 262 19.84 -4.09 4.11
N ASP A 263 19.38 -4.80 5.14
CA ASP A 263 20.05 -4.81 6.45
C ASP A 263 21.45 -5.43 6.37
N VAL A 264 21.63 -6.49 5.58
CA VAL A 264 22.95 -7.08 5.32
C VAL A 264 23.90 -6.05 4.72
N VAL A 265 23.44 -5.27 3.74
CA VAL A 265 24.24 -4.23 3.09
C VAL A 265 24.51 -3.06 4.03
N SER A 266 23.48 -2.50 4.66
CA SER A 266 23.56 -1.29 5.48
C SER A 266 24.34 -1.49 6.79
N ASN A 267 24.38 -2.72 7.33
CA ASN A 267 25.19 -3.08 8.48
C ASN A 267 26.63 -3.49 8.13
N SER A 268 27.01 -3.48 6.85
CA SER A 268 28.34 -3.91 6.39
C SER A 268 29.31 -2.75 6.25
N ASP A 269 30.47 -2.86 6.90
CA ASP A 269 31.54 -1.85 6.86
C ASP A 269 32.18 -1.66 5.47
N ILE A 270 31.96 -2.59 4.52
CA ILE A 270 32.55 -2.55 3.17
C ILE A 270 31.54 -2.22 2.07
N HIS A 271 30.29 -1.86 2.42
CA HIS A 271 29.23 -1.56 1.47
C HIS A 271 28.61 -0.17 1.72
N SER A 272 29.37 0.77 2.27
CA SER A 272 28.86 2.10 2.59
C SER A 272 28.40 2.86 1.34
N THR A 273 29.12 2.71 0.21
CA THR A 273 28.79 3.30 -1.09
C THR A 273 27.57 2.64 -1.71
N LEU A 274 27.47 1.31 -1.64
CA LEU A 274 26.29 0.56 -2.12
C LEU A 274 25.04 0.94 -1.32
N SER A 275 25.15 1.02 0.02
CA SER A 275 24.05 1.44 0.89
C SER A 275 23.55 2.85 0.54
N GLN A 276 24.48 3.77 0.24
CA GLN A 276 24.13 5.11 -0.21
C GLN A 276 23.45 5.10 -1.59
N ALA A 277 23.98 4.33 -2.55
CA ALA A 277 23.40 4.16 -3.87
C ALA A 277 21.96 3.63 -3.80
N ILE A 278 21.71 2.58 -2.99
CA ILE A 278 20.38 2.02 -2.75
C ILE A 278 19.43 3.07 -2.17
N SER A 279 19.90 3.88 -1.22
CA SER A 279 19.11 4.96 -0.62
C SER A 279 18.76 6.05 -1.64
N LEU A 280 19.72 6.51 -2.44
CA LEU A 280 19.52 7.51 -3.49
C LEU A 280 18.55 7.02 -4.58
N ALA A 281 18.63 5.73 -4.94
CA ALA A 281 17.76 5.10 -5.92
C ALA A 281 16.33 4.85 -5.44
N GLY A 282 16.08 4.94 -4.13
CA GLY A 282 14.78 4.66 -3.52
C GLY A 282 14.45 3.17 -3.39
N PHE A 283 15.46 2.29 -3.30
CA PHE A 283 15.28 0.83 -3.26
C PHE A 283 15.25 0.24 -1.84
N VAL A 284 15.34 1.07 -0.80
CA VAL A 284 15.34 0.61 0.61
C VAL A 284 14.11 -0.24 0.91
N ASP A 285 12.90 0.30 0.73
CA ASP A 285 11.65 -0.41 1.02
C ASP A 285 11.49 -1.68 0.17
N PHE A 286 11.97 -1.65 -1.08
CA PHE A 286 11.90 -2.79 -1.97
C PHE A 286 12.80 -3.94 -1.49
N LEU A 287 14.04 -3.65 -1.11
CA LEU A 287 15.01 -4.64 -0.61
C LEU A 287 14.77 -5.04 0.85
N SER A 288 13.91 -4.33 1.58
CA SER A 288 13.43 -4.71 2.91
C SER A 288 12.09 -5.46 2.91
N SER A 289 11.45 -5.60 1.75
CA SER A 289 10.13 -6.24 1.63
C SER A 289 10.16 -7.74 1.93
N ASP A 290 9.11 -8.24 2.59
CA ASP A 290 8.86 -9.67 2.84
C ASP A 290 8.09 -10.36 1.69
N GLN A 291 7.63 -9.60 0.70
CA GLN A 291 6.86 -10.12 -0.44
C GLN A 291 7.72 -10.72 -1.54
N TYR A 292 9.02 -10.39 -1.54
CA TYR A 292 9.95 -10.76 -2.60
C TYR A 292 11.17 -11.43 -1.99
N THR A 293 11.79 -12.31 -2.76
CA THR A 293 13.08 -12.90 -2.40
C THR A 293 14.12 -12.48 -3.40
N PHE A 294 15.31 -12.13 -2.93
CA PHE A 294 16.35 -11.58 -3.79
C PHE A 294 17.65 -12.38 -3.73
N THR A 295 18.39 -12.33 -4.82
CA THR A 295 19.84 -12.56 -4.83
C THR A 295 20.50 -11.24 -5.21
N LEU A 296 21.27 -10.67 -4.30
CA LEU A 296 22.02 -9.44 -4.53
C LEU A 296 23.50 -9.78 -4.70
N PHE A 297 24.07 -9.41 -5.85
CA PHE A 297 25.52 -9.34 -6.00
C PHE A 297 26.00 -7.98 -5.50
N ALA A 298 26.52 -7.92 -4.28
CA ALA A 298 26.86 -6.68 -3.59
C ALA A 298 28.32 -6.25 -3.86
N PRO A 299 28.55 -5.18 -4.65
CA PRO A 299 29.89 -4.65 -4.86
C PRO A 299 30.43 -3.93 -3.62
N THR A 300 31.67 -4.20 -3.29
CA THR A 300 32.36 -3.54 -2.17
C THR A 300 32.69 -2.06 -2.45
N ASP A 301 33.00 -1.29 -1.42
CA ASP A 301 33.50 0.10 -1.54
C ASP A 301 34.79 0.18 -2.38
N ALA A 302 35.61 -0.87 -2.34
CA ALA A 302 36.80 -0.98 -3.19
C ALA A 302 36.43 -1.12 -4.67
N ALA A 303 35.34 -1.84 -4.99
CA ALA A 303 34.80 -1.97 -6.34
C ALA A 303 34.37 -0.61 -6.91
N PHE A 304 33.64 0.19 -6.12
CA PHE A 304 33.22 1.54 -6.53
C PHE A 304 34.41 2.50 -6.70
N SER A 305 35.48 2.33 -5.90
CA SER A 305 36.67 3.18 -5.98
C SER A 305 37.43 3.04 -7.32
N VAL A 306 37.17 1.99 -8.11
CA VAL A 306 37.77 1.77 -9.43
C VAL A 306 37.31 2.82 -10.46
N PHE A 307 36.08 3.33 -10.36
CA PHE A 307 35.50 4.31 -11.29
C PHE A 307 36.13 5.71 -11.18
N GLY A 308 36.95 5.97 -10.16
CA GLY A 308 37.42 7.33 -9.87
C GLY A 308 36.28 8.26 -9.40
N GLU A 309 36.63 9.40 -8.82
CA GLU A 309 35.64 10.29 -8.19
C GLU A 309 34.66 10.90 -9.19
N SER A 310 35.11 11.20 -10.42
CA SER A 310 34.26 11.82 -11.46
C SER A 310 33.17 10.88 -11.95
N ASP A 311 33.54 9.63 -12.25
CA ASP A 311 32.63 8.72 -12.94
C ASP A 311 31.65 8.13 -11.93
N LEU A 312 32.11 7.86 -10.69
CA LEU A 312 31.22 7.52 -9.59
C LEU A 312 30.20 8.64 -9.30
N ALA A 313 30.64 9.90 -9.31
CA ALA A 313 29.73 11.02 -9.13
C ALA A 313 28.69 11.09 -10.25
N ALA A 314 29.09 10.85 -11.50
CA ALA A 314 28.17 10.81 -12.64
C ALA A 314 27.08 9.74 -12.43
N ILE A 315 27.49 8.51 -12.07
CA ILE A 315 26.56 7.40 -11.77
C ILE A 315 25.59 7.77 -10.65
N LEU A 316 26.08 8.34 -9.54
CA LEU A 316 25.24 8.65 -8.38
C LEU A 316 24.29 9.84 -8.61
N THR A 317 24.58 10.71 -9.56
CA THR A 317 23.73 11.87 -9.89
C THR A 317 22.65 11.59 -10.93
N ASP A 318 22.86 10.60 -11.78
CA ASP A 318 21.85 10.15 -12.74
C ASP A 318 20.98 9.07 -12.09
N LEU A 319 19.78 9.45 -11.65
CA LEU A 319 18.88 8.54 -10.94
C LEU A 319 18.43 7.36 -11.81
N GLU A 320 18.18 7.57 -13.09
CA GLU A 320 17.69 6.53 -13.99
C GLU A 320 18.79 5.51 -14.27
N TYR A 321 20.00 6.00 -14.51
CA TYR A 321 21.18 5.16 -14.66
C TYR A 321 21.55 4.44 -13.36
N LEU A 322 21.50 5.11 -12.22
CA LEU A 322 21.74 4.50 -10.92
C LEU A 322 20.78 3.33 -10.65
N GLN A 323 19.49 3.53 -10.96
CA GLN A 323 18.48 2.48 -10.83
C GLN A 323 18.74 1.31 -11.77
N SER A 324 19.21 1.56 -13.00
CA SER A 324 19.55 0.49 -13.95
C SER A 324 20.76 -0.31 -13.45
N VAL A 325 21.82 0.37 -12.98
CA VAL A 325 23.01 -0.26 -12.38
C VAL A 325 22.61 -1.14 -11.19
N LEU A 326 21.80 -0.65 -10.26
CA LEU A 326 21.37 -1.44 -9.10
C LEU A 326 20.50 -2.64 -9.48
N LYS A 327 19.59 -2.48 -10.46
CA LYS A 327 18.79 -3.59 -10.98
C LYS A 327 19.65 -4.66 -11.67
N TYR A 328 20.79 -4.28 -12.25
CA TYR A 328 21.71 -5.22 -12.88
C TYR A 328 22.43 -6.11 -11.86
N HIS A 329 22.53 -5.67 -10.61
CA HIS A 329 23.07 -6.47 -9.51
C HIS A 329 22.04 -7.36 -8.82
N LEU A 330 20.76 -7.20 -9.16
CA LEU A 330 19.66 -7.84 -8.47
C LEU A 330 19.02 -8.93 -9.32
N VAL A 331 18.81 -10.10 -8.73
CA VAL A 331 18.14 -11.23 -9.36
C VAL A 331 16.95 -11.64 -8.50
N ASP A 332 15.84 -11.99 -9.15
CA ASP A 332 14.65 -12.51 -8.48
C ASP A 332 14.87 -13.95 -7.99
N GLY A 333 14.48 -14.24 -6.76
CA GLY A 333 14.68 -15.53 -6.12
C GLY A 333 16.01 -15.67 -5.38
N VAL A 334 16.21 -16.84 -4.78
CA VAL A 334 17.43 -17.19 -4.02
C VAL A 334 18.29 -18.12 -4.87
N LEU A 335 19.52 -17.70 -5.15
CA LEU A 335 20.54 -18.50 -5.83
C LEU A 335 21.73 -18.67 -4.89
N TYR A 336 21.92 -19.87 -4.36
CA TYR A 336 23.12 -20.22 -3.61
C TYR A 336 24.29 -20.41 -4.55
N SER A 337 25.51 -20.31 -4.03
CA SER A 337 26.73 -20.64 -4.80
C SER A 337 26.69 -22.06 -5.39
N SER A 338 25.98 -22.99 -4.73
CA SER A 338 25.77 -24.36 -5.22
C SER A 338 24.81 -24.47 -6.40
N ASP A 339 23.98 -23.46 -6.64
CA ASP A 339 23.03 -23.41 -7.75
C ASP A 339 23.70 -22.86 -9.03
N LEU A 340 24.88 -22.26 -8.88
CA LEU A 340 25.66 -21.69 -9.98
C LEU A 340 26.44 -22.78 -10.72
N SER A 341 26.44 -22.70 -12.05
CA SER A 341 27.23 -23.59 -12.91
C SER A 341 27.97 -22.79 -13.98
N ASP A 342 29.09 -23.31 -14.48
CA ASP A 342 29.85 -22.67 -15.56
C ASP A 342 28.98 -22.44 -16.81
N GLN A 343 29.12 -21.25 -17.41
CA GLN A 343 28.33 -20.75 -18.55
C GLN A 343 26.82 -20.63 -18.27
N MET A 344 26.41 -20.60 -17.00
CA MET A 344 25.03 -20.28 -16.64
C MET A 344 24.74 -18.83 -17.00
N VAL A 345 23.55 -18.58 -17.54
CA VAL A 345 23.03 -17.23 -17.75
C VAL A 345 21.92 -16.98 -16.74
N ILE A 346 22.03 -15.89 -15.99
CA ILE A 346 21.07 -15.47 -14.96
C ILE A 346 20.41 -14.18 -15.42
N SER A 347 19.07 -14.13 -15.47
CA SER A 347 18.37 -12.89 -15.78
C SER A 347 18.24 -12.02 -14.54
N SER A 348 18.93 -10.88 -14.53
CA SER A 348 18.77 -9.82 -13.52
C SER A 348 17.54 -8.96 -13.84
N TYR A 349 17.24 -8.00 -12.96
CA TYR A 349 16.22 -6.99 -13.24
C TYR A 349 16.63 -5.99 -14.35
N GLN A 350 17.88 -6.02 -14.85
CA GLN A 350 18.38 -5.15 -15.92
C GLN A 350 19.21 -5.91 -16.98
N GLY A 351 18.74 -7.06 -17.42
CA GLY A 351 19.40 -7.86 -18.47
C GLY A 351 20.13 -9.08 -17.92
N ASP A 352 20.82 -9.79 -18.80
CA ASP A 352 21.42 -11.07 -18.44
C ASP A 352 22.82 -10.91 -17.85
N LEU A 353 23.15 -11.78 -16.90
CA LEU A 353 24.44 -11.95 -16.26
C LEU A 353 25.01 -13.32 -16.65
N GLU A 354 26.29 -13.37 -17.01
CA GLU A 354 26.98 -14.61 -17.35
C GLU A 354 27.79 -15.11 -16.15
N VAL A 355 27.66 -16.39 -15.82
CA VAL A 355 28.45 -17.04 -14.78
C VAL A 355 29.61 -17.78 -15.42
N THR A 356 30.83 -17.48 -14.99
CA THR A 356 32.02 -18.23 -15.44
C THR A 356 32.81 -18.76 -14.26
N PHE A 357 33.38 -19.96 -14.41
CA PHE A 357 34.25 -20.58 -13.41
C PHE A 357 35.69 -20.59 -13.92
N VAL A 358 36.58 -19.92 -13.18
CA VAL A 358 38.03 -19.90 -13.47
C VAL A 358 38.78 -20.33 -12.22
N ASP A 359 39.53 -21.44 -12.31
CA ASP A 359 40.32 -21.98 -11.20
C ASP A 359 39.52 -22.14 -9.87
N ASP A 360 38.31 -22.71 -9.96
CA ASP A 360 37.34 -22.89 -8.86
C ASP A 360 36.76 -21.58 -8.26
N MET A 361 37.07 -20.42 -8.86
CA MET A 361 36.47 -19.14 -8.50
C MET A 361 35.27 -18.83 -9.40
N VAL A 362 34.23 -18.23 -8.82
CA VAL A 362 33.01 -17.84 -9.52
C VAL A 362 33.09 -16.38 -9.93
N TYR A 363 32.79 -16.10 -11.19
CA TYR A 363 32.67 -14.76 -11.73
C TYR A 363 31.25 -14.53 -12.23
N ILE A 364 30.71 -13.34 -11.95
CA ILE A 364 29.48 -12.83 -12.54
C ILE A 364 29.89 -11.74 -13.51
N ASN A 365 29.69 -11.99 -14.80
CA ASN A 365 30.39 -11.33 -15.90
C ASN A 365 31.91 -11.39 -15.65
N GLU A 366 32.53 -10.24 -15.39
CA GLU A 366 33.96 -10.12 -15.06
C GLU A 366 34.23 -9.93 -13.55
N ALA A 367 33.17 -9.80 -12.73
CA ALA A 367 33.30 -9.54 -11.30
C ALA A 367 33.51 -10.83 -10.52
N LEU A 368 34.58 -10.92 -9.73
CA LEU A 368 34.87 -12.05 -8.87
C LEU A 368 33.92 -12.05 -7.67
N VAL A 369 33.27 -13.19 -7.41
CA VAL A 369 32.52 -13.41 -6.18
C VAL A 369 33.49 -13.75 -5.06
N THR A 370 33.68 -12.82 -4.13
CA THR A 370 34.68 -12.91 -3.05
C THR A 370 34.12 -13.52 -1.76
N VAL A 371 32.83 -13.35 -1.51
CA VAL A 371 32.11 -13.98 -0.40
C VAL A 371 30.79 -14.49 -0.95
N VAL A 372 30.46 -15.74 -0.64
CA VAL A 372 29.22 -16.38 -1.09
C VAL A 372 28.28 -16.60 0.08
N ASP A 373 26.99 -16.71 -0.23
CA ASP A 373 25.95 -17.26 0.62
C ASP A 373 25.72 -16.50 1.95
N ILE A 374 25.76 -15.16 1.93
CA ILE A 374 25.35 -14.37 3.08
C ILE A 374 23.82 -14.37 3.14
N VAL A 375 23.27 -15.11 4.11
CA VAL A 375 21.83 -15.30 4.26
C VAL A 375 21.16 -14.05 4.85
N ALA A 376 20.08 -13.61 4.20
CA ALA A 376 19.13 -12.63 4.68
C ALA A 376 17.74 -13.28 4.81
N ASP A 377 16.84 -12.66 5.57
CA ASP A 377 15.49 -13.21 5.77
C ASP A 377 14.65 -13.19 4.47
N ASN A 378 14.91 -12.24 3.57
CA ASN A 378 14.24 -12.11 2.27
C ASN A 378 15.20 -12.35 1.09
N GLY A 379 16.29 -13.11 1.27
CA GLY A 379 17.20 -13.38 0.16
C GLY A 379 18.60 -13.85 0.53
N ILE A 380 19.50 -13.70 -0.41
CA ILE A 380 20.92 -14.00 -0.26
C ILE A 380 21.78 -12.89 -0.87
N VAL A 381 22.93 -12.63 -0.25
CA VAL A 381 23.90 -11.66 -0.73
C VAL A 381 25.21 -12.37 -1.05
N HIS A 382 25.74 -12.12 -2.24
CA HIS A 382 27.08 -12.53 -2.67
C HIS A 382 27.93 -11.27 -2.84
N VAL A 383 29.10 -11.20 -2.21
CA VAL A 383 29.98 -10.03 -2.30
C VAL A 383 30.84 -10.13 -3.54
N ILE A 384 30.86 -9.08 -4.36
CA ILE A 384 31.67 -9.01 -5.59
C ILE A 384 32.71 -7.89 -5.53
N ASP A 385 33.80 -8.04 -6.29
CA ASP A 385 34.93 -7.09 -6.30
C ASP A 385 34.88 -6.02 -7.41
N ALA A 386 33.86 -6.06 -8.27
CA ALA A 386 33.62 -5.08 -9.31
C ALA A 386 32.13 -4.68 -9.32
N VAL A 387 31.83 -3.45 -9.76
CA VAL A 387 30.44 -3.01 -9.99
C VAL A 387 30.02 -3.55 -11.35
N LEU A 388 28.90 -4.27 -11.39
CA LEU A 388 28.23 -4.69 -12.61
C LEU A 388 27.58 -3.48 -13.26
N VAL A 389 28.12 -3.06 -14.40
CA VAL A 389 27.56 -1.98 -15.20
C VAL A 389 26.78 -2.62 -16.35
N PRO A 390 25.47 -2.36 -16.48
CA PRO A 390 24.71 -2.86 -17.61
C PRO A 390 25.31 -2.29 -18.89
N GLU A 391 25.38 -3.10 -19.94
CA GLU A 391 25.81 -2.62 -21.24
C GLU A 391 24.86 -1.48 -21.66
N GLU A 392 25.42 -0.28 -21.92
CA GLU A 392 24.64 0.90 -22.28
C GLU A 392 23.75 0.55 -23.47
N ALA A 393 22.44 0.75 -23.33
CA ALA A 393 21.55 0.65 -24.47
C ALA A 393 22.06 1.64 -25.53
N PRO A 394 22.28 1.19 -26.77
CA PRO A 394 22.92 2.03 -27.76
C PRO A 394 22.02 3.26 -28.02
N LEU A 395 22.59 4.45 -27.82
CA LEU A 395 21.86 5.72 -27.84
C LEU A 395 21.15 5.94 -29.16
N THR A 396 19.90 6.39 -29.14
CA THR A 396 19.22 6.85 -30.36
C THR A 396 19.75 8.22 -30.79
N VAL A 397 19.45 8.65 -32.02
CA VAL A 397 19.79 10.01 -32.49
C VAL A 397 19.14 11.09 -31.61
N ALA A 398 17.96 10.81 -31.04
CA ALA A 398 17.30 11.71 -30.09
C ALA A 398 18.06 11.79 -28.77
N ASP A 399 18.59 10.67 -28.26
CA ASP A 399 19.38 10.63 -27.02
C ASP A 399 20.68 11.40 -27.16
N ILE A 400 21.40 11.23 -28.28
CA ILE A 400 22.61 12.00 -28.59
C ILE A 400 22.34 13.51 -28.54
N ILE A 401 21.24 13.96 -29.16
CA ILE A 401 20.83 15.38 -29.12
C ILE A 401 20.42 15.80 -27.70
N SER A 402 19.72 14.93 -26.97
CA SER A 402 19.22 15.20 -25.62
C SER A 402 20.34 15.40 -24.60
N TYR A 403 21.45 14.67 -24.74
CA TYR A 403 22.62 14.74 -23.86
C TYR A 403 23.63 15.81 -24.26
N SER A 404 23.55 16.33 -25.48
CA SER A 404 24.48 17.36 -25.93
C SER A 404 24.24 18.71 -25.24
N GLU A 405 25.29 19.27 -24.62
CA GLU A 405 25.28 20.60 -24.00
C GLU A 405 25.00 21.75 -25.01
N ASN A 406 25.36 21.56 -26.29
CA ASN A 406 25.22 22.58 -27.34
C ASN A 406 23.90 22.53 -28.14
N HIS A 407 22.93 21.71 -27.71
CA HIS A 407 21.67 21.48 -28.44
C HIS A 407 20.42 21.73 -27.58
N SER A 408 20.53 22.56 -26.55
CA SER A 408 19.44 22.82 -25.60
C SER A 408 18.19 23.43 -26.28
N THR A 409 18.39 24.29 -27.28
CA THR A 409 17.33 24.91 -28.09
C THR A 409 16.71 23.90 -29.05
N LEU A 410 17.52 23.07 -29.70
CA LEU A 410 17.05 21.99 -30.57
C LEU A 410 16.20 20.99 -29.80
N LYS A 411 16.66 20.57 -28.62
CA LYS A 411 15.93 19.68 -27.71
C LYS A 411 14.55 20.23 -27.37
N THR A 412 14.50 21.52 -27.01
CA THR A 412 13.24 22.22 -26.71
C THR A 412 12.30 22.24 -27.92
N ALA A 413 12.85 22.51 -29.11
CA ALA A 413 12.10 22.55 -30.36
C ALA A 413 11.53 21.18 -30.77
N LEU A 414 12.35 20.12 -30.69
CA LEU A 414 11.95 18.73 -30.99
C LEU A 414 10.84 18.24 -30.05
N ASN A 415 10.94 18.57 -28.77
CA ASN A 415 9.92 18.26 -27.77
C ASN A 415 8.62 19.03 -28.06
N ALA A 416 8.71 20.33 -28.31
CA ALA A 416 7.54 21.16 -28.61
C ALA A 416 6.79 20.67 -29.87
N SER A 417 7.53 20.24 -30.90
CA SER A 417 6.95 19.77 -32.15
C SER A 417 6.49 18.31 -32.13
N GLY A 418 6.79 17.55 -31.07
CA GLY A 418 6.53 16.11 -30.98
C GLY A 418 7.44 15.24 -31.86
N LEU A 419 8.51 15.79 -32.44
CA LEU A 419 9.43 15.01 -33.30
C LEU A 419 10.39 14.13 -32.50
N ASN A 420 10.57 14.41 -31.20
CA ASN A 420 11.43 13.63 -30.32
C ASN A 420 11.03 12.13 -30.32
N GLU A 421 9.74 11.83 -30.19
CA GLU A 421 9.23 10.45 -30.22
C GLU A 421 9.52 9.75 -31.55
N THR A 422 9.45 10.48 -32.67
CA THR A 422 9.80 9.92 -33.98
C THR A 422 11.28 9.58 -34.08
N LEU A 423 12.15 10.45 -33.56
CA LEU A 423 13.60 10.26 -33.57
C LEU A 423 14.10 9.22 -32.56
N MET A 424 13.27 8.83 -31.59
CA MET A 424 13.51 7.69 -30.70
C MET A 424 13.04 6.35 -31.32
N SER A 425 12.19 6.39 -32.36
CA SER A 425 11.65 5.18 -32.98
C SER A 425 12.67 4.45 -33.88
N GLU A 426 12.29 3.28 -34.40
CA GLU A 426 13.10 2.51 -35.35
C GLU A 426 13.52 3.38 -36.56
N GLY A 427 14.83 3.49 -36.78
CA GLY A 427 15.42 4.26 -37.87
C GLY A 427 15.66 3.41 -39.14
N PRO A 428 16.69 3.73 -39.95
CA PRO A 428 17.75 4.71 -39.68
C PRO A 428 17.35 6.16 -39.96
N PHE A 429 17.86 7.09 -39.13
CA PHE A 429 17.77 8.53 -39.35
C PHE A 429 19.16 9.15 -39.54
N THR A 430 19.26 10.20 -40.35
CA THR A 430 20.39 11.13 -40.33
C THR A 430 19.87 12.48 -39.89
N VAL A 431 20.36 12.98 -38.76
CA VAL A 431 19.96 14.30 -38.22
C VAL A 431 21.11 15.28 -38.37
N PHE A 432 20.88 16.36 -39.11
CA PHE A 432 21.76 17.52 -39.12
C PHE A 432 21.37 18.41 -37.94
N ALA A 433 22.01 18.27 -36.79
CA ALA A 433 21.62 18.94 -35.55
C ALA A 433 22.20 20.36 -35.48
N PRO A 434 21.38 21.42 -35.57
CA PRO A 434 21.85 22.79 -35.45
C PRO A 434 22.19 23.14 -34.00
N THR A 435 23.36 23.72 -33.76
CA THR A 435 23.80 24.16 -32.43
C THR A 435 22.95 25.29 -31.86
N ASP A 436 23.05 25.54 -30.56
CA ASP A 436 22.42 26.69 -29.91
C ASP A 436 22.85 28.03 -30.54
N ASP A 437 24.11 28.15 -30.95
CA ASP A 437 24.61 29.30 -31.72
C ASP A 437 23.96 29.43 -33.10
N ALA A 438 23.56 28.32 -33.73
CA ALA A 438 22.83 28.34 -35.00
C ALA A 438 21.41 28.91 -34.80
N PHE A 439 20.74 28.57 -33.70
CA PHE A 439 19.46 29.18 -33.34
C PHE A 439 19.59 30.65 -32.94
N ALA A 440 20.67 31.03 -32.26
CA ALA A 440 20.93 32.42 -31.89
C ALA A 440 21.17 33.35 -33.11
N GLN A 441 21.47 32.79 -34.28
CA GLN A 441 21.59 33.55 -35.54
C GLN A 441 20.23 33.90 -36.18
N LEU A 442 19.11 33.35 -35.66
CA LEU A 442 17.78 33.75 -36.11
C LEU A 442 17.50 35.22 -35.73
N PRO A 443 16.69 35.94 -36.52
CA PRO A 443 16.25 37.27 -36.13
C PRO A 443 15.54 37.29 -34.77
N ASP A 444 15.69 38.40 -34.03
CA ASP A 444 15.08 38.57 -32.71
C ASP A 444 13.56 38.28 -32.75
N GLY A 445 13.10 37.41 -31.84
CA GLY A 445 11.70 37.01 -31.71
C GLY A 445 11.24 35.93 -32.69
N THR A 446 12.06 35.51 -33.66
CA THR A 446 11.70 34.42 -34.59
C THR A 446 11.53 33.09 -33.86
N LEU A 447 12.44 32.74 -32.93
CA LEU A 447 12.36 31.48 -32.19
C LEU A 447 11.08 31.40 -31.34
N ASP A 448 10.72 32.48 -30.64
CA ASP A 448 9.50 32.56 -29.84
C ASP A 448 8.24 32.34 -30.71
N LEU A 449 8.22 32.93 -31.91
CA LEU A 449 7.14 32.75 -32.87
C LEU A 449 7.05 31.30 -33.36
N LEU A 450 8.18 30.67 -33.68
CA LEU A 450 8.22 29.26 -34.08
C LEU A 450 7.75 28.34 -32.96
N LEU A 451 8.17 28.59 -31.72
CA LEU A 451 7.72 27.84 -30.55
C LEU A 451 6.25 28.06 -30.21
N SER A 452 5.65 29.19 -30.63
CA SER A 452 4.21 29.46 -30.43
C SER A 452 3.29 28.69 -31.38
N ASP A 453 3.82 28.18 -32.49
CA ASP A 453 3.11 27.29 -33.45
C ASP A 453 3.96 26.05 -33.74
N PRO A 454 4.14 25.18 -32.73
CA PRO A 454 5.16 24.14 -32.78
C PRO A 454 4.83 23.01 -33.75
N THR A 455 3.57 22.88 -34.19
CA THR A 455 3.12 21.90 -35.20
C THR A 455 3.13 22.44 -36.63
N GLY A 456 3.39 23.74 -36.79
CA GLY A 456 3.38 24.44 -38.08
C GLY A 456 4.78 24.57 -38.66
N GLN A 457 5.25 25.82 -38.76
CA GLN A 457 6.54 26.11 -39.38
C GLN A 457 7.73 25.51 -38.63
N LEU A 458 7.64 25.37 -37.31
CA LEU A 458 8.71 24.77 -36.53
C LEU A 458 8.93 23.31 -36.93
N THR A 459 7.89 22.48 -36.93
CA THR A 459 7.96 21.09 -37.43
C THR A 459 8.52 21.05 -38.85
N ASN A 460 8.09 21.97 -39.73
CA ASN A 460 8.55 22.03 -41.11
C ASN A 460 10.07 22.27 -41.22
N ILE A 461 10.60 23.17 -40.39
CA ILE A 461 12.05 23.44 -40.30
C ILE A 461 12.77 22.22 -39.74
N LEU A 462 12.27 21.63 -38.65
CA LEU A 462 12.91 20.47 -38.01
C LEU A 462 12.94 19.25 -38.93
N LEU A 463 11.84 18.97 -39.65
CA LEU A 463 11.80 17.91 -40.68
C LEU A 463 12.80 18.14 -41.81
N ASN A 464 13.20 19.38 -42.05
CA ASN A 464 14.24 19.71 -43.04
C ASN A 464 15.65 19.36 -42.57
N HIS A 465 15.85 19.10 -41.28
CA HIS A 465 17.12 18.66 -40.71
C HIS A 465 17.22 17.14 -40.60
N VAL A 466 16.17 16.40 -40.96
CA VAL A 466 16.10 14.95 -40.79
C VAL A 466 15.97 14.27 -42.14
N HIS A 467 16.82 13.28 -42.39
CA HIS A 467 16.74 12.36 -43.51
C HIS A 467 16.39 10.95 -43.01
N SER A 468 15.56 10.22 -43.76
CA SER A 468 15.28 8.80 -43.52
C SER A 468 16.30 7.95 -44.27
N GLY A 469 17.28 7.43 -43.55
CA GLY A 469 18.48 6.79 -44.08
C GLY A 469 19.69 7.10 -43.21
N ASN A 470 20.70 6.23 -43.26
CA ASN A 470 22.00 6.50 -42.64
C ASN A 470 22.92 7.08 -43.72
N VAL A 471 23.51 8.25 -43.46
CA VAL A 471 24.47 8.90 -44.35
C VAL A 471 25.66 9.32 -43.49
N LEU A 472 26.74 8.55 -43.56
CA LEU A 472 27.99 8.89 -42.87
C LEU A 472 28.80 9.88 -43.70
N SER A 473 29.78 10.55 -43.08
CA SER A 473 30.69 11.45 -43.80
C SER A 473 31.43 10.74 -44.93
N THR A 474 31.70 9.43 -44.79
CA THR A 474 32.32 8.58 -45.81
C THR A 474 31.42 8.27 -47.00
N ASP A 475 30.10 8.44 -46.85
CA ASP A 475 29.13 8.23 -47.92
C ASP A 475 28.94 9.50 -48.77
N LEU A 476 29.43 10.65 -48.28
CA LEU A 476 29.26 11.94 -48.93
C LEU A 476 30.16 12.09 -50.16
N SER A 477 29.57 12.62 -51.23
CA SER A 477 30.29 13.10 -52.41
C SER A 477 29.89 14.54 -52.71
N ASP A 478 30.79 15.32 -53.33
CA ASP A 478 30.46 16.67 -53.75
C ASP A 478 29.24 16.68 -54.68
N GLN A 479 28.32 17.63 -54.46
CA GLN A 479 27.02 17.74 -55.12
C GLN A 479 26.03 16.60 -54.84
N MET A 480 26.28 15.76 -53.82
CA MET A 480 25.29 14.77 -53.37
C MET A 480 24.02 15.47 -52.89
N VAL A 481 22.86 14.90 -53.22
CA VAL A 481 21.56 15.37 -52.74
C VAL A 481 20.99 14.43 -51.70
N ILE A 482 20.50 14.96 -50.58
CA ILE A 482 19.96 14.20 -49.45
C ILE A 482 18.49 14.58 -49.25
N PRO A 483 17.52 13.68 -49.48
CA PRO A 483 16.10 13.98 -49.33
C PRO A 483 15.69 14.06 -47.85
N THR A 484 15.05 15.16 -47.43
CA THR A 484 14.61 15.35 -46.04
C THR A 484 13.21 14.80 -45.82
N LEU A 485 12.81 14.64 -44.56
CA LEU A 485 11.43 14.29 -44.19
C LEU A 485 10.42 15.39 -44.53
N ASN A 486 10.90 16.60 -44.86
CA ASN A 486 10.08 17.68 -45.41
C ASN A 486 9.96 17.63 -46.96
N ASN A 487 10.41 16.55 -47.61
CA ASN A 487 10.45 16.41 -49.07
C ASN A 487 11.33 17.45 -49.80
N TYR A 488 12.17 18.19 -49.07
CA TYR A 488 13.23 19.02 -49.67
C TYR A 488 14.49 18.17 -49.90
N GLN A 489 15.40 18.66 -50.73
CA GLN A 489 16.67 17.98 -50.99
C GLN A 489 17.80 18.92 -50.59
N LEU A 490 18.54 18.54 -49.55
CA LEU A 490 19.75 19.23 -49.12
C LEU A 490 20.86 18.91 -50.10
N THR A 491 21.70 19.89 -50.44
CA THR A 491 22.86 19.70 -51.33
C THR A 491 24.15 19.73 -50.55
N VAL A 492 24.96 18.70 -50.70
CA VAL A 492 26.29 18.59 -50.08
C VAL A 492 27.31 19.30 -50.97
N ASN A 493 28.10 20.21 -50.40
CA ASN A 493 29.24 20.83 -51.06
C ASN A 493 30.51 20.51 -50.26
N ILE A 494 31.48 19.86 -50.90
CA ILE A 494 32.74 19.46 -50.28
C ILE A 494 33.87 20.34 -50.82
N ASP A 495 34.52 21.09 -49.94
CA ASP A 495 35.76 21.79 -50.28
C ASP A 495 36.94 20.91 -49.89
N GLU A 496 37.53 20.22 -50.88
CA GLU A 496 38.68 19.34 -50.68
C GLU A 496 39.94 20.08 -50.21
N VAL A 497 40.06 21.39 -50.49
CA VAL A 497 41.22 22.19 -50.10
C VAL A 497 41.11 22.62 -48.65
N MET A 498 39.92 23.04 -48.23
CA MET A 498 39.63 23.46 -46.86
C MET A 498 39.29 22.25 -45.96
N MET A 499 39.08 21.07 -46.53
CA MET A 499 38.60 19.86 -45.86
C MET A 499 37.29 20.09 -45.11
N THR A 500 36.39 20.88 -45.68
CA THR A 500 35.09 21.23 -45.07
C THR A 500 33.93 20.63 -45.84
N VAL A 501 32.91 20.18 -45.12
CA VAL A 501 31.64 19.70 -45.68
C VAL A 501 30.55 20.72 -45.32
N MET A 502 29.87 21.23 -46.35
CA MET A 502 28.70 22.09 -46.21
C MET A 502 27.46 21.31 -46.64
N VAL A 503 26.38 21.40 -45.87
CA VAL A 503 25.05 20.93 -46.25
C VAL A 503 24.20 22.18 -46.47
N ASP A 504 23.85 22.43 -47.74
CA ASP A 504 23.42 23.74 -48.24
C ASP A 504 24.35 24.87 -47.78
N ASN A 505 23.88 25.70 -46.84
CA ASN A 505 24.62 26.82 -46.26
C ASN A 505 25.16 26.54 -44.85
N ALA A 506 24.95 25.34 -44.31
CA ALA A 506 25.38 24.96 -42.97
C ALA A 506 26.68 24.18 -43.01
N LEU A 507 27.68 24.62 -42.23
CA LEU A 507 28.94 23.89 -42.06
C LEU A 507 28.70 22.73 -41.10
N VAL A 508 29.12 21.52 -41.49
CA VAL A 508 29.21 20.38 -40.57
C VAL A 508 30.42 20.59 -39.68
N THR A 509 30.19 20.85 -38.39
CA THR A 509 31.23 21.13 -37.39
C THR A 509 31.71 19.87 -36.68
N GLU A 510 30.85 18.85 -36.63
CA GLU A 510 31.15 17.53 -36.09
C GLU A 510 30.31 16.51 -36.86
N ALA A 511 30.93 15.41 -37.27
CA ALA A 511 30.28 14.42 -38.12
C ALA A 511 30.33 13.04 -37.46
N ASP A 512 29.42 12.17 -37.90
CA ASP A 512 29.41 10.73 -37.55
C ASP A 512 29.21 10.43 -36.05
N LEU A 513 28.33 11.16 -35.37
CA LEU A 513 27.87 10.75 -34.04
C LEU A 513 26.90 9.57 -34.20
N LEU A 514 27.43 8.35 -34.06
CA LEU A 514 26.70 7.10 -34.31
C LEU A 514 25.66 6.81 -33.23
N ALA A 515 24.46 6.46 -33.67
CA ALA A 515 23.34 6.04 -32.85
C ALA A 515 22.87 4.62 -33.22
N SER A 516 22.14 3.96 -32.32
CA SER A 516 21.47 2.68 -32.58
C SER A 516 20.51 2.74 -33.76
N ASN A 517 19.83 3.87 -33.94
CA ASN A 517 18.84 4.10 -34.98
C ASN A 517 19.27 5.16 -36.00
N GLY A 518 20.57 5.46 -36.15
CA GLY A 518 21.01 6.46 -37.13
C GLY A 518 22.36 7.11 -36.88
N VAL A 519 22.49 8.36 -37.35
CA VAL A 519 23.68 9.20 -37.18
C VAL A 519 23.27 10.67 -36.98
N VAL A 520 24.03 11.39 -36.15
CA VAL A 520 23.91 12.84 -35.99
C VAL A 520 25.16 13.54 -36.57
N HIS A 521 24.93 14.59 -37.35
CA HIS A 521 25.95 15.53 -37.81
C HIS A 521 25.64 16.91 -37.21
N VAL A 522 26.56 17.50 -36.47
CA VAL A 522 26.37 18.83 -35.88
C VAL A 522 26.62 19.89 -36.94
N VAL A 523 25.70 20.85 -37.06
CA VAL A 523 25.78 21.95 -38.03
C VAL A 523 25.69 23.32 -37.37
N ASN A 524 26.37 24.31 -37.94
CA ASN A 524 26.43 25.66 -37.36
C ASN A 524 25.34 26.64 -37.84
N SER A 525 24.40 26.17 -38.66
CA SER A 525 23.32 26.98 -39.24
C SER A 525 22.06 26.15 -39.35
N ILE A 526 20.89 26.81 -39.26
CA ILE A 526 19.59 26.18 -39.48
C ILE A 526 19.38 25.98 -40.99
N LEU A 527 19.06 24.74 -41.38
CA LEU A 527 18.67 24.32 -42.72
C LEU A 527 17.22 24.73 -42.99
N LEU A 528 17.04 25.82 -43.72
CA LEU A 528 15.72 26.37 -44.03
C LEU A 528 15.17 25.78 -45.32
N PRO A 529 13.89 25.35 -45.35
CA PRO A 529 13.22 25.06 -46.60
C PRO A 529 13.21 26.30 -47.51
N PRO A 530 13.35 26.15 -48.84
CA PRO A 530 13.46 27.28 -49.78
C PRO A 530 12.21 28.17 -49.85
N ASP A 531 11.04 27.64 -49.46
CA ASP A 531 9.79 28.39 -49.39
C ASP A 531 9.65 29.23 -48.09
N LEU A 532 10.60 29.11 -47.16
CA LEU A 532 10.65 29.86 -45.92
C LEU A 532 11.72 30.95 -45.98
N ASP A 533 11.30 32.17 -46.31
CA ASP A 533 12.15 33.36 -46.19
C ASP A 533 12.03 33.97 -44.78
N ILE A 534 12.98 33.64 -43.89
CA ILE A 534 13.12 34.31 -42.59
C ILE A 534 13.83 35.68 -42.67
N LYS A 535 14.40 36.05 -43.83
CA LYS A 535 15.08 37.33 -44.04
C LYS A 535 14.11 38.43 -44.48
N GLU A 536 13.04 38.09 -45.19
CA GLU A 536 11.97 39.01 -45.52
C GLU A 536 10.83 38.96 -44.49
N SER A 537 10.92 39.79 -43.44
CA SER A 537 9.85 40.53 -42.71
C SER A 537 8.43 39.94 -42.46
N ASN A 538 8.14 38.70 -42.85
CA ASN A 538 6.82 38.06 -42.80
C ASN A 538 6.57 37.41 -41.45
N PHE A 539 7.62 37.18 -40.65
CA PHE A 539 7.49 36.84 -39.22
C PHE A 539 7.08 38.06 -38.38
N ILE A 540 7.30 39.29 -38.87
CA ILE A 540 7.00 40.54 -38.14
C ILE A 540 5.55 41.02 -38.39
N ASN A 541 4.79 40.39 -39.29
CA ASN A 541 3.56 41.01 -39.83
C ASN A 541 2.23 40.27 -39.55
N LYS A 542 2.09 39.61 -38.40
CA LYS A 542 0.77 39.49 -37.77
C LYS A 542 0.65 40.56 -36.71
N ASP A 543 0.28 41.76 -37.13
CA ASP A 543 -0.21 42.79 -36.23
C ASP A 543 -1.50 42.27 -35.56
N ILE A 544 -1.40 41.77 -34.33
CA ILE A 544 -2.46 41.05 -33.62
C ILE A 544 -3.46 42.08 -33.11
N TYR A 545 -4.76 41.88 -33.39
CA TYR A 545 -5.82 42.69 -32.79
C TYR A 545 -5.84 42.49 -31.28
N LEU A 546 -5.74 43.56 -30.51
CA LEU A 546 -5.79 43.50 -29.04
C LEU A 546 -7.19 43.85 -28.51
N TYR A 547 -7.67 45.05 -28.83
CA TYR A 547 -8.95 45.56 -28.36
C TYR A 547 -9.42 46.77 -29.17
N SER A 548 -10.68 47.14 -29.00
CA SER A 548 -11.29 48.33 -29.61
C SER A 548 -11.64 49.35 -28.53
N VAL A 549 -11.44 50.63 -28.81
CA VAL A 549 -11.87 51.73 -27.93
C VAL A 549 -12.81 52.71 -28.64
N ASN A 550 -13.67 53.37 -27.87
CA ASN A 550 -14.49 54.48 -28.35
C ASN A 550 -13.69 55.81 -28.36
N ILE A 551 -14.33 56.90 -28.77
CA ILE A 551 -13.71 58.25 -28.81
C ILE A 551 -13.30 58.79 -27.43
N LEU A 552 -13.81 58.19 -26.35
CA LEU A 552 -13.46 58.54 -24.96
C LEU A 552 -12.32 57.67 -24.42
N GLY A 553 -11.83 56.70 -25.20
CA GLY A 553 -10.75 55.78 -24.81
C GLY A 553 -11.22 54.57 -24.00
N GLU A 554 -12.53 54.35 -23.88
CA GLU A 554 -13.09 53.20 -23.15
C GLU A 554 -13.08 51.95 -24.04
N LYS A 555 -12.70 50.80 -23.48
CA LYS A 555 -12.70 49.52 -24.19
C LYS A 555 -14.14 49.08 -24.50
N ILE A 556 -14.39 48.75 -25.75
CA ILE A 556 -15.71 48.40 -26.28
C ILE A 556 -15.67 47.11 -27.08
N ASP A 557 -16.84 46.49 -27.27
CA ASP A 557 -16.99 45.40 -28.22
C ASP A 557 -16.74 45.94 -29.65
N ARG A 558 -15.84 45.27 -30.35
CA ARG A 558 -15.42 45.53 -31.73
C ARG A 558 -16.59 45.58 -32.72
N ASN A 559 -17.71 44.94 -32.39
CA ASN A 559 -18.82 44.74 -33.29
C ASN A 559 -19.92 45.79 -33.24
N LEU A 560 -19.89 46.70 -32.26
CA LEU A 560 -20.88 47.77 -32.10
C LEU A 560 -20.96 48.69 -33.33
N SER A 561 -22.18 49.00 -33.76
CA SER A 561 -22.51 49.90 -34.88
C SER A 561 -22.96 51.29 -34.40
N ASN A 562 -23.11 52.23 -35.34
CA ASN A 562 -23.43 53.65 -35.13
C ASN A 562 -22.43 54.45 -34.28
N GLN A 563 -21.17 54.04 -34.22
CA GLN A 563 -20.11 54.80 -33.55
C GLN A 563 -18.74 54.70 -34.22
N ILE A 564 -17.86 55.62 -33.86
CA ILE A 564 -16.45 55.58 -34.24
C ILE A 564 -15.73 54.63 -33.29
N VAL A 565 -15.04 53.66 -33.87
CA VAL A 565 -14.26 52.64 -33.18
C VAL A 565 -12.80 52.76 -33.60
N PHE A 566 -11.89 52.67 -32.63
CA PHE A 566 -10.45 52.58 -32.84
C PHE A 566 -10.00 51.16 -32.49
N ASP A 567 -9.65 50.36 -33.50
CA ASP A 567 -9.07 49.04 -33.29
C ASP A 567 -7.57 49.20 -33.04
N VAL A 568 -7.09 48.74 -31.87
CA VAL A 568 -5.69 48.80 -31.43
C VAL A 568 -5.04 47.43 -31.63
N TYR A 569 -3.85 47.43 -32.21
CA TYR A 569 -3.11 46.21 -32.52
C TYR A 569 -1.76 46.16 -31.81
N SER A 570 -1.14 44.98 -31.75
CA SER A 570 0.10 44.71 -31.01
C SER A 570 1.29 45.56 -31.45
N SER A 571 1.34 46.03 -32.70
CA SER A 571 2.36 46.98 -33.18
C SER A 571 2.19 48.42 -32.72
N GLY A 572 1.10 48.75 -32.01
CA GLY A 572 0.69 50.13 -31.71
C GLY A 572 -0.06 50.81 -32.85
N ARG A 573 -0.30 50.12 -33.99
CA ARG A 573 -1.16 50.61 -35.06
C ARG A 573 -2.60 50.75 -34.56
N VAL A 574 -3.24 51.86 -34.92
CA VAL A 574 -4.64 52.15 -34.57
C VAL A 574 -5.44 52.39 -35.84
N ILE A 575 -6.47 51.58 -36.08
CA ILE A 575 -7.38 51.74 -37.21
C ILE A 575 -8.68 52.38 -36.72
N LYS A 576 -8.92 53.62 -37.17
CA LYS A 576 -10.19 54.32 -36.97
C LYS A 576 -11.20 53.87 -38.02
N ARG A 577 -12.37 53.40 -37.61
CA ARG A 577 -13.50 53.09 -38.51
C ARG A 577 -14.82 53.57 -37.94
N PHE A 578 -15.72 54.00 -38.81
CA PHE A 578 -17.11 54.26 -38.47
C PHE A 578 -17.93 53.08 -38.98
N LYS A 579 -18.57 52.35 -38.07
CA LYS A 579 -19.36 51.17 -38.42
C LYS A 579 -20.83 51.59 -38.45
N ASN A 580 -21.37 51.79 -39.66
CA ASN A 580 -22.80 52.05 -39.87
C ASN A 580 -23.66 50.89 -39.36
#